data_AF-A0A3L7BMT7-F1
#
_entry.id   AF-A0A3L7BMT7-F1
#
_cell.length_a   1.000
_cell.length_b   1.000
_cell.length_c   1.000
_cell.angle_alpha   90.00
_cell.angle_beta   90.00
_cell.angle_gamma   90.00
#
_symmetry.space_group_name_H-M   'P 1'
#
loop_
_entity.id
_entity.type
_entity.pdbx_description
1 polymer ?
#
loop_
_entity_poly.entity_id
_entity_poly.type
_entity_poly.pdbx_seq_one_letter_code
_entity_poly.pdbx_strand_id
1 'polypeptide(L)'
;GRPVRRGRSSTVTLAEATGPQTLKAYHFKGTAVPYTEQTRAVVDCGLGDPADFAGKDVKDKHVLVTLNRVTPIEDQIRNAMRAGATSVIVANDRPGLIETRLFEKDNVLFAVGFFVEQAVGEKIRALVKTSPETLVSLKSELTSYKETFGTSMATPHVAGVAALVKAANKKLKPSEVKALLMKTATPMPPNEDNRYGSGLVNAEAAVEAALEIK
;
A
#
# COMPACT_ATOMS: atom_id res chain seq x y z
N GLY A 1 27.63 -14.18 -3.46
CA GLY A 1 26.44 -14.30 -4.33
C GLY A 1 25.82 -12.93 -4.51
N ARG A 2 25.37 -12.58 -5.72
CA ARG A 2 24.64 -11.31 -5.94
C ARG A 2 23.35 -11.34 -5.10
N PRO A 3 22.94 -10.24 -4.46
CA PRO A 3 21.68 -10.20 -3.73
C PRO A 3 20.55 -10.58 -4.69
N VAL A 4 19.77 -11.60 -4.35
CA VAL A 4 18.61 -11.98 -5.13
C VAL A 4 17.57 -10.87 -4.95
N ARG A 5 17.49 -9.95 -5.91
CA ARG A 5 16.50 -8.85 -5.92
C ARG A 5 15.10 -9.44 -6.12
N ARG A 6 14.50 -9.91 -5.01
CA ARG A 6 13.16 -10.50 -4.98
C ARG A 6 12.07 -9.48 -4.62
N GLY A 7 12.46 -8.24 -4.32
CA GLY A 7 11.58 -7.12 -4.02
C GLY A 7 11.19 -6.33 -5.26
N ARG A 8 10.13 -5.52 -5.12
CA ARG A 8 9.67 -4.58 -6.16
C ARG A 8 9.34 -3.24 -5.55
N SER A 9 9.62 -2.18 -6.29
CA SER A 9 9.04 -0.86 -6.09
C SER A 9 8.18 -0.55 -7.31
N SER A 10 7.01 0.05 -7.07
CA SER A 10 6.13 0.49 -8.15
C SER A 10 5.71 1.93 -7.92
N THR A 11 5.52 2.64 -9.02
CA THR A 11 5.14 4.04 -9.01
C THR A 11 4.01 4.30 -9.99
N VAL A 12 3.18 5.26 -9.61
CA VAL A 12 2.14 5.87 -10.42
C VAL A 12 2.51 7.33 -10.55
N THR A 13 2.81 7.78 -11.77
CA THR A 13 3.17 9.18 -12.02
C THR A 13 2.04 9.85 -12.79
N LEU A 14 1.44 10.88 -12.18
CA LEU A 14 0.39 11.68 -12.79
C LEU A 14 1.02 12.82 -13.58
N ALA A 15 0.63 12.99 -14.84
CA ALA A 15 0.99 14.18 -15.61
C ALA A 15 0.05 15.34 -15.19
N GLU A 16 0.50 16.18 -14.26
CA GLU A 16 -0.24 17.37 -13.83
C GLU A 16 0.32 18.65 -14.47
N ALA A 17 -0.51 19.69 -14.59
CA ALA A 17 -0.11 21.00 -15.13
C ALA A 17 0.99 21.68 -14.29
N THR A 18 1.08 21.33 -13.01
CA THR A 18 2.09 21.79 -12.03
C THR A 18 3.40 20.99 -12.10
N GLY A 19 3.48 19.98 -12.96
CA GLY A 19 4.60 19.05 -13.09
C GLY A 19 4.20 17.62 -12.68
N PRO A 20 4.98 16.60 -13.07
CA PRO A 20 4.63 15.21 -12.81
C PRO A 20 4.66 14.88 -11.31
N GLN A 21 3.55 14.36 -10.77
CA GLN A 21 3.48 13.88 -9.39
C GLN A 21 3.71 12.36 -9.35
N THR A 22 4.84 11.92 -8.79
CA THR A 22 5.12 10.49 -8.58
C THR A 22 4.58 10.04 -7.23
N LEU A 23 3.67 9.08 -7.24
CA LEU A 23 3.02 8.50 -6.08
C LEU A 23 3.41 7.04 -5.93
N LYS A 24 3.51 6.61 -4.68
CA LYS A 24 3.86 5.23 -4.35
C LYS A 24 2.72 4.30 -4.74
N ALA A 25 3.07 3.21 -5.42
CA ALA A 25 2.17 2.11 -5.71
C ALA A 25 2.77 0.79 -5.22
N TYR A 26 1.90 -0.18 -5.01
CA TYR A 26 2.28 -1.52 -4.56
C TYR A 26 2.05 -2.51 -5.70
N HIS A 27 2.99 -3.43 -5.88
CA HIS A 27 2.80 -4.63 -6.70
C HIS A 27 2.83 -5.85 -5.81
N PHE A 28 1.85 -6.74 -5.98
CA PHE A 28 1.90 -8.03 -5.33
C PHE A 28 2.92 -8.95 -6.02
N LYS A 29 3.45 -9.90 -5.25
CA LYS A 29 4.44 -10.89 -5.68
C LYS A 29 3.96 -11.59 -6.96
N GLY A 30 4.87 -11.86 -7.90
CA GLY A 30 4.58 -12.92 -8.88
C GLY A 30 5.28 -12.87 -10.22
N THR A 31 5.60 -11.71 -10.77
CA THR A 31 6.22 -11.69 -12.11
C THR A 31 7.73 -11.65 -12.07
N ALA A 32 8.37 -12.41 -12.97
CA ALA A 32 9.82 -12.37 -13.15
C ALA A 32 10.29 -11.10 -13.87
N VAL A 33 9.39 -10.46 -14.63
CA VAL A 33 9.69 -9.31 -15.50
C VAL A 33 9.07 -8.05 -14.90
N PRO A 34 9.85 -6.97 -14.69
CA PRO A 34 9.33 -5.68 -14.26
C PRO A 34 8.39 -5.09 -15.32
N TYR A 35 7.41 -4.30 -14.88
CA TYR A 35 6.59 -3.52 -15.80
C TYR A 35 7.42 -2.33 -16.28
N THR A 36 7.92 -2.39 -17.52
CA THR A 36 8.60 -1.27 -18.18
C THR A 36 7.68 -0.06 -18.16
N GLU A 37 8.24 1.12 -17.93
CA GLU A 37 7.48 2.35 -17.84
C GLU A 37 6.59 2.56 -19.07
N GLN A 38 5.28 2.76 -18.84
CA GLN A 38 4.33 3.07 -19.89
C GLN A 38 3.39 4.20 -19.47
N THR A 39 3.41 5.27 -20.24
CA THR A 39 2.47 6.38 -20.13
C THR A 39 1.29 6.14 -21.04
N ARG A 40 0.08 6.09 -20.47
CA ARG A 40 -1.18 5.89 -21.22
C ARG A 40 -2.29 6.72 -20.61
N ALA A 41 -3.35 6.96 -21.39
CA ALA A 41 -4.59 7.51 -20.86
C ALA A 41 -5.17 6.56 -19.81
N VAL A 42 -5.84 7.11 -18.79
CA VAL A 42 -6.50 6.33 -17.74
C VAL A 42 -8.02 6.50 -17.78
N VAL A 43 -8.75 5.39 -17.66
CA VAL A 43 -10.21 5.36 -17.65
C VAL A 43 -10.73 4.90 -16.29
N ASP A 44 -11.61 5.69 -15.66
CA ASP A 44 -12.29 5.29 -14.43
C ASP A 44 -13.35 4.21 -14.72
N CYS A 45 -13.14 3.03 -14.17
CA CYS A 45 -13.94 1.82 -14.33
C CYS A 45 -14.60 1.39 -13.01
N GLY A 46 -14.93 2.32 -12.12
CA GLY A 46 -15.83 2.04 -11.01
C GLY A 46 -15.27 1.01 -10.03
N LEU A 47 -15.99 -0.11 -9.85
CA LEU A 47 -15.61 -1.22 -8.97
C LEU A 47 -14.90 -2.36 -9.71
N GLY A 48 -14.72 -2.24 -11.03
CA GLY A 48 -14.10 -3.28 -11.85
C GLY A 48 -15.01 -4.48 -12.13
N ASP A 49 -16.32 -4.32 -11.97
CA ASP A 49 -17.29 -5.35 -12.38
C ASP A 49 -17.47 -5.32 -13.91
N PRO A 50 -17.89 -6.42 -14.57
CA PRO A 50 -18.02 -6.45 -16.03
C PRO A 50 -18.90 -5.34 -16.61
N ALA A 51 -19.93 -4.93 -15.88
CA ALA A 51 -20.82 -3.84 -16.26
C ALA A 51 -20.10 -2.47 -16.29
N ASP A 52 -19.06 -2.27 -15.47
CA ASP A 52 -18.33 -1.00 -15.40
C ASP A 52 -17.51 -0.68 -16.66
N PHE A 53 -17.27 -1.69 -17.50
CA PHE A 53 -16.55 -1.56 -18.77
C PHE A 53 -17.48 -1.34 -19.97
N ALA A 54 -18.80 -1.53 -19.79
CA ALA A 54 -19.76 -1.38 -20.87
C ALA A 54 -19.74 0.06 -21.42
N GLY A 55 -19.55 0.20 -22.73
CA GLY A 55 -19.52 1.50 -23.40
C GLY A 55 -18.27 2.35 -23.15
N LYS A 56 -17.24 1.83 -22.46
CA LYS A 56 -15.98 2.52 -22.24
C LYS A 56 -14.89 2.02 -23.18
N ASP A 57 -14.13 2.95 -23.75
CA ASP A 57 -12.94 2.63 -24.52
C ASP A 57 -11.73 2.49 -23.59
N VAL A 58 -11.41 1.25 -23.21
CA VAL A 58 -10.29 0.90 -22.34
C VAL A 58 -9.13 0.23 -23.09
N LYS A 59 -9.26 0.05 -24.41
CA LYS A 59 -8.26 -0.65 -25.20
C LYS A 59 -6.96 0.15 -25.23
N ASP A 60 -5.84 -0.52 -24.97
CA ASP A 60 -4.50 0.10 -24.93
C ASP A 60 -4.37 1.23 -23.88
N LYS A 61 -5.24 1.24 -22.87
CA LYS A 61 -5.25 2.24 -21.77
C LYS A 61 -5.00 1.61 -20.41
N HIS A 62 -4.68 2.48 -19.45
CA HIS A 62 -4.75 2.13 -18.04
C HIS A 62 -6.20 2.24 -17.57
N VAL A 63 -6.60 1.42 -16.62
CA VAL A 63 -7.92 1.59 -15.96
C VAL A 63 -7.73 1.83 -14.48
N LEU A 64 -8.55 2.71 -13.91
CA LEU A 64 -8.66 2.91 -12.48
C LEU A 64 -9.90 2.17 -11.97
N VAL A 65 -9.75 1.38 -10.93
CA VAL A 65 -10.86 0.75 -10.20
C VAL A 65 -10.70 1.03 -8.71
N THR A 66 -11.82 1.12 -8.00
CA THR A 66 -11.84 1.09 -6.53
C THR A 66 -11.97 -0.35 -6.08
N LEU A 67 -11.19 -0.71 -5.07
CA LEU A 67 -11.18 -2.03 -4.45
C LEU A 67 -12.59 -2.48 -4.07
N ASN A 68 -13.14 -3.42 -4.83
CA ASN A 68 -14.39 -4.09 -4.48
C ASN A 68 -14.16 -5.13 -3.37
N ARG A 69 -14.98 -5.10 -2.32
CA ARG A 69 -14.95 -6.07 -1.20
C ARG A 69 -15.85 -7.30 -1.44
N VAL A 70 -16.68 -7.25 -2.48
CA VAL A 70 -17.54 -8.35 -2.94
C VAL A 70 -16.84 -9.11 -4.06
N THR A 71 -16.42 -8.41 -5.12
CA THR A 71 -15.71 -9.01 -6.26
C THR A 71 -14.21 -9.15 -5.94
N PRO A 72 -13.63 -10.36 -6.00
CA PRO A 72 -12.21 -10.57 -5.77
C PRO A 72 -11.32 -9.66 -6.64
N ILE A 73 -10.17 -9.24 -6.09
CA ILE A 73 -9.23 -8.35 -6.78
C ILE A 73 -8.75 -8.98 -8.09
N GLU A 74 -8.46 -10.28 -8.05
CA GLU A 74 -8.03 -11.05 -9.22
C GLU A 74 -9.08 -10.99 -10.34
N ASP A 75 -10.37 -11.01 -9.98
CA ASP A 75 -11.47 -10.91 -10.92
C ASP A 75 -11.64 -9.49 -11.46
N GLN A 76 -11.48 -8.45 -10.62
CA GLN A 76 -11.46 -7.05 -11.07
C GLN A 76 -10.35 -6.84 -12.13
N ILE A 77 -9.14 -7.34 -11.86
CA ILE A 77 -8.02 -7.27 -12.82
C ILE A 77 -8.36 -8.07 -14.08
N ARG A 78 -8.89 -9.29 -13.95
CA ARG A 78 -9.23 -10.14 -15.09
C ARG A 78 -10.32 -9.51 -15.97
N ASN A 79 -11.31 -8.85 -15.38
CA ASN A 79 -12.37 -8.14 -16.10
C ASN A 79 -11.78 -7.00 -16.93
N ALA A 80 -10.91 -6.18 -16.33
CA ALA A 80 -10.21 -5.11 -17.03
C ALA A 80 -9.36 -5.64 -18.20
N MET A 81 -8.56 -6.68 -17.97
CA MET A 81 -7.74 -7.28 -19.04
C MET A 81 -8.60 -7.87 -20.16
N ARG A 82 -9.75 -8.50 -19.83
CA ARG A 82 -10.71 -9.01 -20.82
C ARG A 82 -11.36 -7.90 -21.63
N ALA A 83 -11.59 -6.73 -21.03
CA ALA A 83 -12.10 -5.55 -21.71
C ALA A 83 -11.04 -4.87 -22.60
N GLY A 84 -9.77 -5.29 -22.53
CA GLY A 84 -8.68 -4.79 -23.37
C GLY A 84 -7.74 -3.77 -22.70
N ALA A 85 -7.88 -3.56 -21.39
CA ALA A 85 -6.95 -2.71 -20.64
C ALA A 85 -5.52 -3.29 -20.66
N THR A 86 -4.53 -2.40 -20.62
CA THR A 86 -3.11 -2.81 -20.53
C THR A 86 -2.66 -3.02 -19.09
N SER A 87 -3.15 -2.20 -18.18
CA SER A 87 -2.90 -2.29 -16.74
C SER A 87 -4.01 -1.67 -15.91
N VAL A 88 -4.04 -2.04 -14.64
CA VAL A 88 -5.11 -1.74 -13.69
C VAL A 88 -4.51 -1.04 -12.49
N ILE A 89 -5.01 0.14 -12.16
CA ILE A 89 -4.74 0.86 -10.91
C ILE A 89 -5.88 0.52 -9.96
N VAL A 90 -5.59 -0.19 -8.88
CA VAL A 90 -6.56 -0.55 -7.84
C VAL A 90 -6.39 0.39 -6.66
N ALA A 91 -7.32 1.33 -6.49
CA ALA A 91 -7.35 2.24 -5.35
C ALA A 91 -8.06 1.59 -4.16
N ASN A 92 -7.56 1.82 -2.95
CA ASN A 92 -8.25 1.37 -1.73
C ASN A 92 -9.63 2.01 -1.63
N ASP A 93 -10.56 1.31 -0.98
CA ASP A 93 -11.94 1.77 -0.72
C ASP A 93 -12.07 2.64 0.54
N ARG A 94 -10.97 2.81 1.28
CA ARG A 94 -10.89 3.58 2.54
C ARG A 94 -9.47 4.14 2.76
N PRO A 95 -9.29 5.08 3.69
CA PRO A 95 -7.98 5.67 3.94
C PRO A 95 -6.96 4.62 4.37
N GLY A 96 -5.70 4.81 3.94
CA GLY A 96 -4.60 3.90 4.23
C GLY A 96 -4.35 2.86 3.13
N LEU A 97 -3.41 1.95 3.43
CA LEU A 97 -2.93 0.95 2.49
C LEU A 97 -3.93 -0.18 2.27
N ILE A 98 -3.86 -0.79 1.10
CA ILE A 98 -4.62 -2.02 0.82
C ILE A 98 -4.00 -3.15 1.64
N GLU A 99 -4.64 -3.49 2.75
CA GLU A 99 -4.32 -4.67 3.56
C GLU A 99 -5.07 -5.88 3.01
N THR A 100 -4.41 -6.66 2.17
CA THR A 100 -4.96 -7.92 1.65
C THR A 100 -3.88 -8.99 1.56
N ARG A 101 -4.27 -10.25 1.84
CA ARG A 101 -3.47 -11.42 1.49
C ARG A 101 -3.96 -11.92 0.14
N LEU A 102 -3.30 -11.50 -0.92
CA LEU A 102 -3.57 -12.04 -2.26
C LEU A 102 -2.82 -13.35 -2.43
N PHE A 103 -3.54 -14.37 -2.90
CA PHE A 103 -2.98 -15.70 -3.08
C PHE A 103 -2.34 -15.81 -4.47
N GLU A 104 -1.15 -16.37 -4.49
CA GLU A 104 -0.16 -16.39 -5.59
C GLU A 104 -0.56 -17.20 -6.83
N LYS A 105 -1.85 -17.56 -7.00
CA LYS A 105 -2.25 -18.56 -7.99
C LYS A 105 -2.00 -18.09 -9.43
N ASP A 106 -2.14 -16.79 -9.71
CA ASP A 106 -2.10 -16.22 -11.07
C ASP A 106 -1.11 -15.05 -11.20
N ASN A 107 0.19 -15.33 -11.00
CA ASN A 107 1.31 -14.38 -11.03
C ASN A 107 1.28 -13.31 -12.14
N VAL A 108 0.71 -13.59 -13.32
CA VAL A 108 0.63 -12.67 -14.47
C VAL A 108 -0.33 -11.50 -14.22
N LEU A 109 -1.44 -11.72 -13.52
CA LEU A 109 -2.43 -10.67 -13.24
C LEU A 109 -1.82 -9.57 -12.35
N PHE A 110 -0.94 -9.95 -11.42
CA PHE A 110 -0.28 -9.01 -10.52
C PHE A 110 0.89 -8.23 -11.15
N ALA A 111 1.34 -8.59 -12.37
CA ALA A 111 2.32 -7.78 -13.11
C ALA A 111 1.76 -6.43 -13.55
N VAL A 112 0.46 -6.42 -13.84
CA VAL A 112 -0.25 -5.32 -14.47
C VAL A 112 -1.18 -4.59 -13.50
N GLY A 113 -1.25 -5.05 -12.25
CA GLY A 113 -2.05 -4.44 -11.17
C GLY A 113 -1.20 -3.56 -10.24
N PHE A 114 -1.48 -2.26 -10.25
CA PHE A 114 -0.84 -1.22 -9.44
C PHE A 114 -1.78 -0.81 -8.31
N PHE A 115 -1.39 -1.03 -7.07
CA PHE A 115 -2.26 -0.79 -5.92
C PHE A 115 -1.90 0.53 -5.27
N VAL A 116 -2.90 1.36 -4.95
CA VAL A 116 -2.70 2.69 -4.40
C VAL A 116 -3.65 2.96 -3.24
N GLU A 117 -3.30 3.94 -2.41
CA GLU A 117 -4.20 4.45 -1.38
C GLU A 117 -5.45 5.09 -1.98
N GLN A 118 -6.52 5.19 -1.18
CA GLN A 118 -7.76 5.86 -1.58
C GLN A 118 -7.50 7.27 -2.11
N ALA A 119 -6.72 8.08 -1.38
CA ALA A 119 -6.44 9.47 -1.74
C ALA A 119 -5.77 9.62 -3.12
N VAL A 120 -4.94 8.65 -3.51
CA VAL A 120 -4.31 8.61 -4.84
C VAL A 120 -5.35 8.28 -5.91
N GLY A 121 -6.20 7.29 -5.66
CA GLY A 121 -7.29 6.95 -6.57
C GLY A 121 -8.29 8.09 -6.78
N GLU A 122 -8.65 8.80 -5.71
CA GLU A 122 -9.54 9.96 -5.77
C GLU A 122 -8.94 11.11 -6.57
N LYS A 123 -7.63 11.36 -6.42
CA LYS A 123 -6.90 12.33 -7.26
C LYS A 123 -6.98 11.98 -8.74
N ILE A 124 -6.64 10.74 -9.10
CA ILE A 124 -6.70 10.28 -10.50
C ILE A 124 -8.13 10.45 -11.03
N ARG A 125 -9.12 10.02 -10.26
CA ARG A 125 -10.54 10.12 -10.62
C ARG A 125 -10.98 11.57 -10.84
N ALA A 126 -10.52 12.50 -10.02
CA ALA A 126 -10.80 13.92 -10.17
C ALA A 126 -10.19 14.47 -11.47
N LEU A 127 -8.95 14.07 -11.81
CA LEU A 127 -8.28 14.46 -13.04
C LEU A 127 -8.99 13.90 -14.29
N VAL A 128 -9.39 12.64 -14.30
CA VAL A 128 -10.11 12.04 -15.44
C VAL A 128 -11.44 12.74 -15.70
N LYS A 129 -12.15 13.17 -14.64
CA LYS A 129 -13.42 13.91 -14.79
C LYS A 129 -13.25 15.27 -15.48
N THR A 130 -12.13 15.96 -15.25
CA THR A 130 -11.87 17.27 -15.84
C THR A 130 -11.09 17.19 -17.15
N SER A 131 -10.30 16.14 -17.33
CA SER A 131 -9.50 15.85 -18.53
C SER A 131 -9.57 14.35 -18.86
N PRO A 132 -10.49 13.93 -19.75
CA PRO A 132 -10.66 12.53 -20.14
C PRO A 132 -9.40 11.87 -20.74
N GLU A 133 -8.46 12.67 -21.25
CA GLU A 133 -7.17 12.22 -21.79
C GLU A 133 -6.03 12.31 -20.74
N THR A 134 -6.38 12.24 -19.45
CA THR A 134 -5.39 12.24 -18.36
C THR A 134 -4.38 11.11 -18.56
N LEU A 135 -3.11 11.48 -18.66
CA LEU A 135 -2.01 10.54 -18.84
C LEU A 135 -1.43 10.13 -17.48
N VAL A 136 -1.24 8.83 -17.31
CA VAL A 136 -0.59 8.23 -16.14
C VAL A 136 0.54 7.34 -16.61
N SER A 137 1.73 7.55 -16.04
CA SER A 137 2.87 6.65 -16.21
C SER A 137 2.90 5.62 -15.10
N LEU A 138 3.03 4.35 -15.48
CA LEU A 138 3.11 3.22 -14.56
C LEU A 138 4.44 2.51 -14.76
N LYS A 139 5.17 2.26 -13.66
CA LYS A 139 6.49 1.64 -13.69
C LYS A 139 6.70 0.70 -12.51
N SER A 140 7.42 -0.39 -12.74
CA SER A 140 7.91 -1.26 -11.67
C SER A 140 9.38 -1.61 -11.85
N GLU A 141 10.14 -1.66 -10.75
CA GLU A 141 11.57 -1.94 -10.75
C GLU A 141 11.94 -3.01 -9.72
N LEU A 142 13.01 -3.78 -10.02
CA LEU A 142 13.57 -4.77 -9.09
C LEU A 142 14.39 -4.10 -7.99
N THR A 143 14.08 -4.43 -6.74
CA THR A 143 14.79 -3.89 -5.58
C THR A 143 15.22 -5.00 -4.63
N SER A 144 16.15 -4.67 -3.73
CA SER A 144 16.53 -5.52 -2.60
C SER A 144 15.56 -5.41 -1.42
N TYR A 145 14.55 -4.52 -1.52
CA TYR A 145 13.59 -4.22 -0.46
C TYR A 145 12.23 -4.76 -0.84
N LYS A 146 11.54 -5.38 0.11
CA LYS A 146 10.23 -5.94 -0.12
C LYS A 146 9.27 -5.43 0.94
N GLU A 147 8.10 -5.04 0.49
CA GLU A 147 7.00 -4.71 1.38
C GLU A 147 6.26 -5.97 1.81
N THR A 148 5.96 -6.02 3.10
CA THR A 148 5.34 -7.15 3.77
C THR A 148 4.43 -6.62 4.86
N PHE A 149 3.30 -7.28 5.06
CA PHE A 149 2.29 -6.89 6.04
C PHE A 149 2.11 -8.01 7.06
N GLY A 150 1.84 -7.64 8.31
CA GLY A 150 1.52 -8.57 9.38
C GLY A 150 2.09 -8.17 10.74
N THR A 151 1.62 -8.83 11.79
CA THR A 151 2.11 -8.63 13.16
C THR A 151 3.61 -8.93 13.28
N SER A 152 4.14 -9.83 12.44
CA SER A 152 5.59 -10.08 12.33
C SER A 152 6.39 -8.85 11.95
N MET A 153 5.81 -7.86 11.26
CA MET A 153 6.46 -6.59 10.93
C MET A 153 6.23 -5.53 12.02
N ALA A 154 5.13 -5.62 12.78
CA ALA A 154 4.93 -4.80 13.97
C ALA A 154 5.89 -5.18 15.12
N THR A 155 6.17 -6.48 15.30
CA THR A 155 7.08 -6.98 16.35
C THR A 155 8.46 -6.32 16.37
N PRO A 156 9.22 -6.24 15.25
CA PRO A 156 10.54 -5.60 15.27
C PRO A 156 10.47 -4.08 15.52
N HIS A 157 9.37 -3.40 15.18
CA HIS A 157 9.19 -1.99 15.56
C HIS A 157 9.10 -1.84 17.09
N VAL A 158 8.23 -2.61 17.75
CA VAL A 158 8.10 -2.58 19.21
C VAL A 158 9.39 -3.03 19.90
N ALA A 159 10.07 -4.06 19.36
CA ALA A 159 11.36 -4.52 19.89
C ALA A 159 12.45 -3.43 19.76
N GLY A 160 12.47 -2.68 18.66
CA GLY A 160 13.37 -1.54 18.46
C GLY A 160 13.12 -0.44 19.50
N VAL A 161 11.86 -0.07 19.74
CA VAL A 161 11.52 0.93 20.76
C VAL A 161 11.88 0.43 22.16
N ALA A 162 11.62 -0.84 22.47
CA ALA A 162 12.02 -1.44 23.75
C ALA A 162 13.55 -1.35 23.97
N ALA A 163 14.33 -1.55 22.90
CA ALA A 163 15.78 -1.39 22.96
C ALA A 163 16.20 0.07 23.21
N LEU A 164 15.54 1.04 22.59
CA LEU A 164 15.77 2.47 22.83
C LEU A 164 15.49 2.85 24.29
N VAL A 165 14.35 2.41 24.84
CA VAL A 165 13.98 2.60 26.25
C VAL A 165 15.05 2.01 27.18
N LYS A 166 15.49 0.78 26.91
CA LYS A 166 16.54 0.11 27.70
C LYS A 166 17.90 0.78 27.56
N ALA A 167 18.20 1.38 26.40
CA ALA A 167 19.43 2.13 26.19
C ALA A 167 19.43 3.46 26.96
N ALA A 168 18.28 4.14 27.00
CA ALA A 168 18.08 5.37 27.78
C ALA A 168 18.23 5.13 29.28
N ASN A 169 17.75 3.99 29.78
CA ASN A 169 17.95 3.59 31.18
C ASN A 169 18.28 2.10 31.32
N LYS A 170 19.58 1.81 31.43
CA LYS A 170 20.11 0.44 31.51
C LYS A 170 19.71 -0.29 32.79
N LYS A 171 19.23 0.40 33.84
CA LYS A 171 18.82 -0.25 35.11
C LYS A 171 17.43 -0.90 35.02
N LEU A 172 16.58 -0.45 34.09
CA LEU A 172 15.21 -0.95 33.95
C LEU A 172 15.15 -2.45 33.69
N LYS A 173 14.34 -3.17 34.45
CA LYS A 173 14.02 -4.59 34.22
C LYS A 173 13.12 -4.72 32.99
N PRO A 174 13.11 -5.90 32.32
CA PRO A 174 12.22 -6.13 31.18
C PRO A 174 10.74 -5.85 31.47
N SER A 175 10.27 -6.13 32.70
CA SER A 175 8.91 -5.81 33.13
C SER A 175 8.63 -4.31 33.19
N GLU A 176 9.59 -3.50 33.61
CA GLU A 176 9.47 -2.04 33.70
C GLU A 176 9.48 -1.43 32.29
N VAL A 177 10.35 -1.94 31.40
CA VAL A 177 10.32 -1.55 29.98
C VAL A 177 8.96 -1.85 29.35
N LYS A 178 8.42 -3.05 29.56
CA LYS A 178 7.08 -3.42 29.07
C LYS A 178 6.01 -2.48 29.63
N ALA A 179 6.03 -2.21 30.93
CA ALA A 179 5.06 -1.33 31.57
C ALA A 179 5.11 0.10 31.01
N LEU A 180 6.31 0.64 30.77
CA LEU A 180 6.49 1.95 30.15
C LEU A 180 5.90 1.98 28.74
N LEU A 181 6.26 1.02 27.89
CA LEU A 181 5.73 0.95 26.53
C LEU A 181 4.19 0.88 26.49
N MET A 182 3.59 0.14 27.42
CA MET A 182 2.14 0.05 27.53
C MET A 182 1.53 1.37 28.05
N LYS A 183 2.17 2.02 29.03
CA LYS A 183 1.68 3.26 29.64
C LYS A 183 1.75 4.44 28.68
N THR A 184 2.78 4.52 27.86
CA THR A 184 3.04 5.65 26.97
C THR A 184 2.50 5.46 25.55
N ALA A 185 1.93 4.29 25.25
CA ALA A 185 1.28 4.04 23.97
C ALA A 185 0.19 5.08 23.69
N THR A 186 0.13 5.54 22.44
CA THR A 186 -0.91 6.45 21.97
C THR A 186 -2.21 5.68 21.76
N PRO A 187 -3.31 6.02 22.44
CA PRO A 187 -4.58 5.31 22.28
C PRO A 187 -5.11 5.34 20.84
N MET A 188 -5.68 4.22 20.38
CA MET A 188 -6.24 4.07 19.04
C MET A 188 -7.74 3.71 19.08
N PRO A 189 -8.65 4.70 19.20
CA PRO A 189 -10.08 4.45 19.15
C PRO A 189 -10.61 4.27 17.71
N PRO A 190 -11.63 3.42 17.48
CA PRO A 190 -12.25 2.51 18.45
C PRO A 190 -11.35 1.30 18.72
N ASN A 191 -11.16 0.95 20.00
CA ASN A 191 -10.37 -0.22 20.43
C ASN A 191 -11.27 -1.31 21.03
N GLU A 192 -12.41 -1.54 20.38
CA GLU A 192 -13.33 -2.62 20.75
C GLU A 192 -12.62 -3.97 20.62
N ASP A 193 -12.96 -4.92 21.49
CA ASP A 193 -12.34 -6.26 21.58
C ASP A 193 -10.82 -6.26 21.85
N ASN A 194 -10.26 -5.16 22.37
CA ASN A 194 -8.82 -5.06 22.68
C ASN A 194 -7.90 -5.30 21.47
N ARG A 195 -8.34 -4.88 20.27
CA ARG A 195 -7.61 -5.08 19.00
C ARG A 195 -6.20 -4.49 18.98
N TYR A 196 -5.99 -3.37 19.68
CA TYR A 196 -4.73 -2.62 19.71
C TYR A 196 -3.98 -2.71 21.04
N GLY A 197 -4.46 -3.49 22.01
CA GLY A 197 -3.87 -3.50 23.35
C GLY A 197 -3.91 -2.10 23.98
N SER A 198 -2.75 -1.64 24.45
CA SER A 198 -2.58 -0.29 24.99
C SER A 198 -2.54 0.84 23.95
N GLY A 199 -2.49 0.52 22.64
CA GLY A 199 -2.45 1.49 21.55
C GLY A 199 -1.16 1.42 20.71
N LEU A 200 -0.93 2.45 19.91
CA LEU A 200 0.25 2.58 19.05
C LEU A 200 1.49 2.85 19.91
N VAL A 201 2.56 2.09 19.69
CA VAL A 201 3.84 2.32 20.39
C VAL A 201 4.34 3.74 20.13
N ASN A 202 4.65 4.48 21.19
CA ASN A 202 5.18 5.83 21.12
C ASN A 202 6.62 5.85 21.66
N ALA A 203 7.58 5.97 20.74
CA ALA A 203 9.00 5.88 21.08
C ALA A 203 9.49 7.07 21.91
N GLU A 204 9.06 8.28 21.55
CA GLU A 204 9.43 9.52 22.23
C GLU A 204 8.96 9.48 23.69
N ALA A 205 7.65 9.33 23.90
CA ALA A 205 7.07 9.31 25.23
C ALA A 205 7.63 8.17 26.11
N ALA A 206 7.91 7.00 25.52
CA ALA A 206 8.51 5.88 26.26
C ALA A 206 9.96 6.15 26.69
N VAL A 207 10.77 6.78 25.83
CA VAL A 207 12.16 7.12 26.14
C VAL A 207 12.25 8.24 27.16
N GLU A 208 11.43 9.28 27.02
CA GLU A 208 11.34 10.36 28.01
C GLU A 208 10.97 9.82 29.39
N ALA A 209 9.92 9.01 29.49
CA ALA A 209 9.51 8.39 30.76
C ALA A 209 10.61 7.49 31.37
N ALA A 210 11.47 6.87 30.55
CA ALA A 210 12.57 6.06 31.03
C ALA A 210 13.71 6.90 31.66
N LEU A 211 13.95 8.09 31.12
CA LEU A 211 14.96 9.03 31.61
C LEU A 211 14.58 9.67 32.95
N GLU A 212 13.28 9.78 33.25
CA GLU A 212 12.79 10.32 34.51
C GLU A 212 12.95 9.36 35.71
N ILE A 213 13.17 8.07 35.46
CA ILE A 213 13.33 7.04 36.50
C ILE A 213 14.80 6.99 36.96
N LYS A 214 15.04 7.27 38.25
CA LYS A 214 16.39 7.37 38.87
C LYS A 214 17.00 6.02 39.28
#